data_AF-A0A836K1V9-F1
#
_entry.id   AF-A0A836K1V9-F1
#
_cell.length_a   1.000
_cell.length_b   1.000
_cell.length_c   1.000
_cell.angle_alpha   90.00
_cell.angle_beta   90.00
_cell.angle_gamma   90.00
#
_symmetry.space_group_name_H-M   'P 1'
#
loop_
_entity.id
_entity.type
_entity.pdbx_description
1 polymer ?
#
loop_
_entity_poly.entity_id
_entity_poly.type
_entity_poly.pdbx_seq_one_letter_code
_entity_poly.pdbx_strand_id
1 'polypeptide(L)'
;MSKILGKLKKIGKTSKKLVEKIDHSSKLRVDIPAGLASAAPPLGSQLGQRNINIEKFCKDFNNRTGDIKKGIPLPCRVKVKSDRSYDLVIHKPPTTYYLKQAAGIQKGKIKKGEVAGKITLKHLYEIAKIKLEDPPNALLNLEQMCQMIVGIARTCGIEIVREIDPEEYRQFLKDREAEVLRYREQLQLAKESKVLRTN
;
A
#
# COMPACT_ATOMS: atom_id res chain seq x y z
N MET A 1 -26.75 -63.55 6.07
CA MET A 1 -26.96 -62.09 5.90
C MET A 1 -25.94 -61.26 6.69
N SER A 2 -24.63 -61.30 6.36
CA SER A 2 -23.65 -60.43 7.07
C SER A 2 -22.67 -59.68 6.16
N LYS A 3 -22.64 -59.99 4.85
CA LYS A 3 -21.75 -59.32 3.88
C LYS A 3 -22.29 -57.99 3.33
N ILE A 4 -23.57 -57.64 3.60
CA ILE A 4 -24.21 -56.40 3.13
C ILE A 4 -24.00 -55.24 4.14
N LEU A 5 -23.95 -55.52 5.45
CA LEU A 5 -23.69 -54.48 6.46
C LEU A 5 -22.26 -53.91 6.43
N GLY A 6 -21.28 -54.68 5.93
CA GLY A 6 -19.89 -54.23 5.83
C GLY A 6 -19.64 -53.17 4.75
N LYS A 7 -20.44 -53.17 3.66
CA LYS A 7 -20.29 -52.21 2.55
C LYS A 7 -20.95 -50.85 2.85
N LEU A 8 -22.03 -50.81 3.63
CA LEU A 8 -22.65 -49.55 4.06
C LEU A 8 -21.78 -48.76 5.07
N LYS A 9 -21.01 -49.46 5.92
CA LYS A 9 -20.13 -48.82 6.91
C LYS A 9 -18.85 -48.20 6.29
N LYS A 10 -18.48 -48.60 5.06
CA LYS A 10 -17.34 -48.03 4.31
C LYS A 10 -17.71 -46.83 3.42
N ILE A 11 -18.99 -46.62 3.10
CA ILE A 11 -19.43 -45.49 2.27
C ILE A 11 -19.60 -44.21 3.12
N GLY A 12 -19.96 -44.34 4.40
CA GLY A 12 -20.15 -43.20 5.30
C GLY A 12 -18.86 -42.58 5.90
N LYS A 13 -17.68 -43.12 5.60
CA LYS A 13 -16.40 -42.66 6.20
C LYS A 13 -15.46 -41.92 5.24
N THR A 14 -15.94 -41.52 4.06
CA THR A 14 -15.10 -40.90 3.02
C THR A 14 -15.45 -39.44 2.71
N SER A 15 -16.23 -38.76 3.55
CA SER A 15 -16.63 -37.37 3.32
C SER A 15 -16.69 -36.57 4.62
N LYS A 16 -15.53 -36.41 5.24
CA LYS A 16 -15.16 -35.26 6.08
C LYS A 16 -13.65 -35.37 6.27
N LYS A 17 -12.91 -35.13 5.18
CA LYS A 17 -11.51 -34.69 5.31
C LYS A 17 -11.62 -33.41 6.14
N LEU A 18 -11.31 -33.52 7.43
CA LEU A 18 -11.25 -32.40 8.35
C LEU A 18 -10.40 -31.36 7.64
N VAL A 19 -11.05 -30.30 7.12
CA VAL A 19 -10.34 -29.12 6.67
C VAL A 19 -9.61 -28.69 7.93
N GLU A 20 -8.30 -28.95 7.99
CA GLU A 20 -7.45 -28.42 9.05
C GLU A 20 -7.83 -26.95 9.18
N LYS A 21 -8.28 -26.56 10.37
CA LYS A 21 -8.64 -25.17 10.66
C LYS A 21 -7.34 -24.40 10.63
N ILE A 22 -6.93 -24.00 9.43
CA ILE A 22 -5.83 -23.09 9.22
C ILE A 22 -6.37 -21.73 9.62
N ASP A 23 -6.28 -21.43 10.92
CA ASP A 23 -6.66 -20.13 11.45
C ASP A 23 -5.46 -19.21 11.35
N HIS A 24 -5.54 -18.29 10.40
CA HIS A 24 -4.59 -17.21 10.28
C HIS A 24 -5.07 -16.01 11.10
N SER A 25 -4.80 -16.05 12.41
CA SER A 25 -5.18 -14.97 13.34
C SER A 25 -4.67 -13.58 12.91
N SER A 26 -3.50 -13.53 12.22
CA SER A 26 -2.92 -12.27 11.76
C SER A 26 -3.51 -11.78 10.43
N LYS A 27 -3.98 -10.53 10.40
CA LYS A 27 -4.39 -9.82 9.17
C LYS A 27 -3.18 -9.64 8.24
N LEU A 28 -3.31 -10.06 6.99
CA LEU A 28 -2.28 -9.81 5.97
C LEU A 28 -2.37 -8.35 5.50
N ARG A 29 -1.22 -7.65 5.50
CA ARG A 29 -1.09 -6.28 5.01
C ARG A 29 -0.27 -6.31 3.73
N VAL A 30 -0.86 -5.86 2.63
CA VAL A 30 -0.17 -5.81 1.33
C VAL A 30 -0.46 -4.49 0.65
N ASP A 31 0.57 -3.90 0.05
CA ASP A 31 0.41 -2.70 -0.77
C ASP A 31 0.39 -3.11 -2.24
N ILE A 32 -0.72 -2.83 -2.93
CA ILE A 32 -0.95 -3.27 -4.30
C ILE A 32 -1.24 -2.06 -5.18
N PRO A 33 -0.57 -1.87 -6.32
CA PRO A 33 -0.92 -0.83 -7.27
C PRO A 33 -2.30 -1.09 -7.87
N ALA A 34 -3.14 -0.05 -7.92
CA ALA A 34 -4.50 -0.09 -8.45
C ALA A 34 -4.50 -0.62 -9.91
N GLY A 35 -5.41 -1.56 -10.20
CA GLY A 35 -5.59 -2.16 -11.52
C GLY A 35 -4.41 -3.00 -12.06
N LEU A 36 -3.37 -3.23 -11.25
CA LEU A 36 -2.15 -3.95 -11.63
C LEU A 36 -1.85 -5.14 -10.69
N ALA A 37 -2.88 -5.72 -10.05
CA ALA A 37 -2.68 -6.93 -9.25
C ALA A 37 -2.29 -8.12 -10.16
N SER A 38 -1.15 -8.74 -9.84
CA SER A 38 -0.61 -9.90 -10.55
C SER A 38 -0.13 -10.96 -9.56
N ALA A 39 -0.19 -12.23 -9.96
CA ALA A 39 0.25 -13.39 -9.18
C ALA A 39 1.79 -13.48 -8.99
N ALA A 40 2.52 -12.41 -9.34
CA ALA A 40 3.96 -12.32 -9.25
C ALA A 40 4.49 -12.53 -7.80
N PRO A 41 5.75 -12.95 -7.64
CA PRO A 41 6.31 -13.45 -6.38
C PRO A 41 6.03 -12.65 -5.11
N PRO A 42 6.09 -11.30 -5.04
CA PRO A 42 5.84 -10.62 -3.77
C PRO A 42 4.40 -10.78 -3.26
N LEU A 43 3.41 -10.74 -4.16
CA LEU A 43 1.99 -10.88 -3.80
C LEU A 43 1.58 -12.36 -3.77
N GLY A 44 1.99 -13.13 -4.78
CA GLY A 44 1.68 -14.55 -4.92
C GLY A 44 2.25 -15.40 -3.78
N SER A 45 3.47 -15.13 -3.33
CA SER A 45 4.07 -15.86 -2.19
C SER A 45 3.33 -15.60 -0.89
N GLN A 46 2.97 -14.35 -0.60
CA GLN A 46 2.26 -13.97 0.63
C GLN A 46 0.84 -14.54 0.69
N LEU A 47 0.11 -14.51 -0.42
CA LEU A 47 -1.23 -15.08 -0.52
C LEU A 47 -1.19 -16.63 -0.54
N GLY A 48 -0.18 -17.22 -1.19
CA GLY A 48 0.04 -18.65 -1.26
C GLY A 48 0.36 -19.27 0.10
N GLN A 49 1.19 -18.62 0.93
CA GLN A 49 1.44 -19.03 2.31
C GLN A 49 0.16 -19.09 3.17
N ARG A 50 -0.89 -18.37 2.76
CA ARG A 50 -2.17 -18.30 3.46
C ARG A 50 -3.27 -19.17 2.82
N ASN A 51 -2.91 -20.00 1.84
CA ASN A 51 -3.80 -20.88 1.09
C ASN A 51 -5.01 -20.15 0.45
N ILE A 52 -4.82 -18.89 0.03
CA ILE A 52 -5.83 -18.09 -0.67
C ILE A 52 -5.74 -18.38 -2.17
N ASN A 53 -6.89 -18.42 -2.86
CA ASN A 53 -6.90 -18.47 -4.32
C ASN A 53 -6.43 -17.12 -4.93
N ILE A 54 -5.20 -17.12 -5.45
CA ILE A 54 -4.49 -15.94 -5.96
C ILE A 54 -5.18 -15.33 -7.17
N GLU A 55 -5.63 -16.15 -8.13
CA GLU A 55 -6.28 -15.67 -9.35
C GLU A 55 -7.61 -14.98 -9.05
N LYS A 56 -8.41 -15.59 -8.16
CA LYS A 56 -9.68 -15.02 -7.71
C LYS A 56 -9.45 -13.67 -7.01
N PHE A 57 -8.40 -13.59 -6.19
CA PHE A 57 -8.02 -12.36 -5.51
C PHE A 57 -7.62 -11.24 -6.49
N CYS A 58 -6.74 -11.55 -7.46
CA CYS A 58 -6.30 -10.55 -8.44
C CYS A 58 -7.47 -10.01 -9.29
N LYS A 59 -8.41 -10.88 -9.69
CA LYS A 59 -9.63 -10.47 -10.42
C LYS A 59 -10.56 -9.60 -9.56
N ASP A 60 -10.85 -10.02 -8.33
CA ASP A 60 -11.68 -9.24 -7.39
C ASP A 60 -11.06 -7.85 -7.11
N PHE A 61 -9.74 -7.80 -6.88
CA PHE A 61 -9.03 -6.56 -6.64
C PHE A 61 -9.06 -5.62 -7.85
N ASN A 62 -8.78 -6.12 -9.06
CA ASN A 62 -8.78 -5.30 -10.27
C ASN A 62 -10.18 -4.79 -10.61
N ASN A 63 -11.23 -5.58 -10.36
CA ASN A 63 -12.61 -5.14 -10.53
C ASN A 63 -12.99 -4.02 -9.56
N ARG A 64 -12.65 -4.16 -8.26
CA ARG A 64 -12.93 -3.12 -7.24
C ARG A 64 -12.11 -1.85 -7.42
N THR A 65 -10.95 -1.94 -8.06
CA THR A 65 -10.04 -0.80 -8.29
C THR A 65 -10.12 -0.23 -9.70
N GLY A 66 -11.08 -0.69 -10.52
CA GLY A 66 -11.25 -0.25 -11.91
C GLY A 66 -11.50 1.25 -12.06
N ASP A 67 -12.17 1.87 -11.08
CA ASP A 67 -12.51 3.30 -11.10
C ASP A 67 -11.34 4.20 -10.66
N ILE A 68 -10.29 3.61 -10.08
CA ILE A 68 -9.13 4.33 -9.55
C ILE A 68 -8.05 4.39 -10.63
N LYS A 69 -7.37 5.54 -10.76
CA LYS A 69 -6.23 5.66 -11.69
C LYS A 69 -5.22 4.54 -11.47
N LYS A 70 -4.87 3.86 -12.56
CA LYS A 70 -3.94 2.72 -12.54
C LYS A 70 -2.59 3.13 -11.97
N GLY A 71 -1.99 2.25 -11.16
CA GLY A 71 -0.65 2.45 -10.59
C GLY A 71 -0.61 3.21 -9.25
N ILE A 72 -1.74 3.68 -8.73
CA ILE A 72 -1.78 4.26 -7.38
C ILE A 72 -1.60 3.13 -6.33
N PRO A 73 -0.66 3.24 -5.38
CA PRO A 73 -0.48 2.22 -4.34
C PRO A 73 -1.64 2.26 -3.34
N LEU A 74 -2.36 1.14 -3.22
CA LEU A 74 -3.48 0.95 -2.30
C LEU A 74 -3.10 -0.04 -1.20
N PRO A 75 -3.11 0.38 0.08
CA PRO A 75 -2.90 -0.52 1.20
C PRO A 75 -4.14 -1.41 1.36
N CYS A 76 -3.93 -2.71 1.34
CA CYS A 76 -4.98 -3.71 1.45
C CYS A 76 -4.83 -4.50 2.74
N ARG A 77 -5.95 -4.68 3.44
CA ARG A 77 -6.04 -5.59 4.58
C ARG A 77 -6.85 -6.81 4.19
N VAL A 78 -6.21 -7.96 4.20
CA VAL A 78 -6.84 -9.24 3.87
C VAL A 78 -6.98 -10.04 5.16
N LYS A 79 -8.22 -10.32 5.54
CA LYS A 79 -8.54 -11.24 6.65
C LYS A 79 -8.90 -12.59 6.05
N VAL A 80 -8.18 -13.63 6.46
CA VAL A 80 -8.45 -15.00 5.99
C VAL A 80 -9.31 -15.70 7.03
N LYS A 81 -10.38 -16.35 6.58
CA LYS A 81 -11.26 -17.17 7.42
C LYS A 81 -10.82 -18.64 7.36
N SER A 82 -11.31 -19.42 8.31
CA SER A 82 -10.99 -20.85 8.45
C SER A 82 -11.48 -21.72 7.28
N ASP A 83 -12.42 -21.22 6.49
CA ASP A 83 -12.92 -21.85 5.25
C ASP A 83 -12.09 -21.48 4.01
N ARG A 84 -10.94 -20.82 4.18
CA ARG A 84 -10.08 -20.28 3.10
C ARG A 84 -10.75 -19.16 2.29
N SER A 85 -11.91 -18.67 2.72
CA SER A 85 -12.45 -17.41 2.20
C SER A 85 -11.66 -16.23 2.76
N TYR A 86 -11.73 -15.09 2.07
CA TYR A 86 -11.05 -13.88 2.48
C TYR A 86 -12.01 -12.69 2.48
N ASP A 87 -11.85 -11.81 3.48
CA ASP A 87 -12.44 -10.47 3.48
C ASP A 87 -11.34 -9.49 3.05
N LEU A 88 -11.55 -8.84 1.91
CA LEU A 88 -10.66 -7.80 1.38
C LEU A 88 -11.22 -6.42 1.74
N VAL A 89 -10.44 -5.66 2.52
CA VAL A 89 -10.67 -4.23 2.78
C VAL A 89 -9.59 -3.43 2.06
N ILE A 90 -10.01 -2.62 1.09
CA ILE A 90 -9.13 -1.72 0.34
C ILE A 90 -9.17 -0.36 1.02
N HIS A 91 -8.02 0.13 1.45
CA HIS A 91 -7.89 1.47 2.00
C HIS A 91 -7.54 2.48 0.92
N LYS A 92 -7.85 3.74 1.19
CA LYS A 92 -7.38 4.85 0.35
C LYS A 92 -5.83 4.88 0.36
N PRO A 93 -5.20 5.41 -0.70
CA PRO A 93 -3.75 5.58 -0.80
C PRO A 93 -3.12 6.18 0.47
N PRO A 94 -1.84 5.88 0.74
CA PRO A 94 -1.17 6.41 1.91
C PRO A 94 -1.07 7.95 1.80
N THR A 95 -1.16 8.64 2.93
CA THR A 95 -1.06 10.10 3.00
C THR A 95 0.22 10.63 2.35
N THR A 96 1.32 9.87 2.46
CA THR A 96 2.60 10.19 1.81
C THR A 96 2.49 10.24 0.29
N TYR A 97 1.64 9.43 -0.33
CA TYR A 97 1.39 9.48 -1.77
C TYR A 97 0.65 10.77 -2.15
N TYR A 98 -0.43 11.11 -1.43
CA TYR A 98 -1.18 12.34 -1.67
C TYR A 98 -0.35 13.60 -1.50
N LEU A 99 0.45 13.67 -0.43
CA LEU A 99 1.32 14.82 -0.17
C LEU A 99 2.39 14.98 -1.26
N LYS A 100 2.97 13.87 -1.73
CA LYS A 100 3.93 13.89 -2.83
C LYS A 100 3.32 14.34 -4.15
N GLN A 101 2.10 13.87 -4.46
CA GLN A 101 1.36 14.29 -5.65
C GLN A 101 0.99 15.78 -5.58
N ALA A 102 0.49 16.25 -4.43
CA ALA A 102 0.15 17.66 -4.23
C ALA A 102 1.37 18.58 -4.32
N ALA A 103 2.54 18.13 -3.86
CA ALA A 103 3.79 18.87 -3.98
C ALA A 103 4.49 18.67 -5.35
N GLY A 104 4.03 17.75 -6.20
CA GLY A 104 4.70 17.45 -7.48
C GLY A 104 6.06 16.77 -7.35
N ILE A 105 6.33 16.08 -6.23
CA ILE A 105 7.63 15.46 -5.95
C ILE A 105 7.57 13.93 -6.01
N GLN A 106 8.64 13.30 -6.49
CA GLN A 106 8.73 11.82 -6.50
C GLN A 106 9.30 11.25 -5.20
N LYS A 107 10.32 11.93 -4.65
CA LYS A 107 11.04 11.52 -3.44
C LYS A 107 10.85 12.57 -2.34
N GLY A 108 10.70 12.11 -1.10
CA GLY A 108 10.70 13.01 0.06
C GLY A 108 12.12 13.53 0.36
N LYS A 109 12.31 14.09 1.56
CA LYS A 109 13.64 14.54 2.00
C LYS A 109 14.70 13.44 1.92
N ILE A 110 15.85 13.81 1.39
CA ILE A 110 17.07 13.01 1.27
C ILE A 110 17.97 13.29 2.47
N LYS A 111 18.12 14.56 2.83
CA LYS A 111 18.92 15.01 3.97
C LYS A 111 18.01 15.41 5.13
N LYS A 112 18.55 15.37 6.35
CA LYS A 112 17.83 15.91 7.53
C LYS A 112 17.68 17.42 7.38
N GLY A 113 16.49 17.95 7.65
CA GLY A 113 16.19 19.39 7.57
C GLY A 113 15.91 19.94 6.17
N GLU A 114 16.03 19.11 5.13
CA GLU A 114 15.77 19.52 3.75
C GLU A 114 14.28 19.67 3.46
N VAL A 115 13.93 20.78 2.79
CA VAL A 115 12.60 20.99 2.22
C VAL A 115 12.55 20.30 0.86
N ALA A 116 11.71 19.27 0.76
CA ALA A 116 11.50 18.51 -0.46
C ALA A 116 10.42 19.14 -1.35
N GLY A 117 9.44 19.82 -0.78
CA GLY A 117 8.31 20.42 -1.50
C GLY A 117 7.51 21.37 -0.63
N LYS A 118 6.62 22.15 -1.24
CA LYS A 118 5.72 23.06 -0.55
C LYS A 118 4.28 22.75 -0.92
N ILE A 119 3.37 22.84 0.05
CA ILE A 119 1.92 22.69 -0.17
C ILE A 119 1.16 23.81 0.55
N THR A 120 -0.05 24.11 0.07
CA THR A 120 -0.93 25.07 0.75
C THR A 120 -1.90 24.38 1.71
N LEU A 121 -2.49 25.18 2.62
CA LEU A 121 -3.52 24.73 3.54
C LEU A 121 -4.77 24.14 2.82
N LYS A 122 -5.08 24.63 1.62
CA LYS A 122 -6.20 24.12 0.80
C LYS A 122 -5.99 22.65 0.42
N HIS A 123 -4.80 22.33 -0.11
CA HIS A 123 -4.42 20.95 -0.45
C HIS A 123 -4.48 20.04 0.78
N LEU A 124 -4.02 20.52 1.93
CA LEU A 124 -4.04 19.73 3.17
C LEU A 124 -5.47 19.38 3.59
N TYR A 125 -6.39 20.33 3.48
CA TYR A 125 -7.81 20.15 3.82
C TYR A 125 -8.52 19.17 2.87
N GLU A 126 -8.24 19.23 1.57
CA GLU A 126 -8.77 18.30 0.58
C GLU A 126 -8.28 16.88 0.82
N ILE A 127 -6.97 16.71 1.09
CA ILE A 127 -6.38 15.40 1.42
C ILE A 127 -6.99 14.86 2.72
N ALA A 128 -7.22 15.71 3.72
CA ALA A 128 -7.84 15.32 4.97
C ALA A 128 -9.27 14.80 4.77
N LYS A 129 -10.10 15.49 3.97
CA LYS A 129 -11.45 15.04 3.62
C LYS A 129 -11.46 13.66 2.97
N ILE A 130 -10.63 13.47 1.94
CA ILE A 130 -10.56 12.19 1.22
C ILE A 130 -10.10 11.06 2.15
N LYS A 131 -9.13 11.33 3.04
CA LYS A 131 -8.57 10.32 3.93
C LYS A 131 -9.45 10.01 5.14
N LEU A 132 -10.36 10.91 5.49
CA LEU A 132 -11.33 10.73 6.57
C LEU A 132 -12.41 9.69 6.21
N GLU A 133 -12.73 9.53 4.91
CA GLU A 133 -13.65 8.48 4.41
C GLU A 133 -13.14 7.05 4.63
N ASP A 134 -11.86 6.88 4.96
CA ASP A 134 -11.24 5.57 5.14
C ASP A 134 -11.69 4.96 6.48
N PRO A 135 -12.16 3.68 6.52
CA PRO A 135 -12.62 3.03 7.75
C PRO A 135 -11.74 3.16 9.00
N PRO A 136 -10.39 3.14 8.95
CA PRO A 136 -9.57 3.32 10.15
C PRO A 136 -9.65 4.72 10.77
N ASN A 137 -10.11 5.73 10.02
CA ASN A 137 -10.13 7.13 10.46
C ASN A 137 -11.54 7.64 10.79
N ALA A 138 -12.57 6.79 10.69
CA ALA A 138 -13.97 7.19 10.82
C ALA A 138 -14.33 7.84 12.17
N LEU A 139 -13.53 7.63 13.22
CA LEU A 139 -13.74 8.20 14.56
C LEU A 139 -13.02 9.55 14.76
N LEU A 140 -12.24 10.00 13.80
CA LEU A 140 -11.42 11.21 13.94
C LEU A 140 -12.17 12.43 13.43
N ASN A 141 -11.97 13.56 14.10
CA ASN A 141 -12.45 14.84 13.61
C ASN A 141 -11.55 15.34 12.47
N LEU A 142 -12.10 16.19 11.60
CA LEU A 142 -11.36 16.75 10.48
C LEU A 142 -10.11 17.54 10.92
N GLU A 143 -10.20 18.25 12.05
CA GLU A 143 -9.06 18.96 12.65
C GLU A 143 -7.93 18.01 13.09
N GLN A 144 -8.29 16.91 13.75
CA GLN A 144 -7.32 15.89 14.17
C GLN A 144 -6.64 15.25 12.95
N MET A 145 -7.41 14.97 11.90
CA MET A 145 -6.88 14.48 10.63
C MET A 145 -5.91 15.47 10.00
N CYS A 146 -6.25 16.76 9.97
CA CYS A 146 -5.34 17.81 9.50
C CYS A 146 -4.03 17.82 10.30
N GLN A 147 -4.10 17.78 11.63
CA GLN A 147 -2.91 17.76 12.49
C GLN A 147 -2.01 16.54 12.24
N MET A 148 -2.60 15.36 12.05
CA MET A 148 -1.85 14.16 11.67
C MET A 148 -1.15 14.31 10.32
N ILE A 149 -1.84 14.90 9.33
CA ILE A 149 -1.28 15.13 8.00
C ILE A 149 -0.14 16.16 8.05
N VAL A 150 -0.26 17.21 8.88
CA VAL A 150 0.83 18.17 9.13
C VAL A 150 2.08 17.45 9.65
N GLY A 151 1.91 16.52 10.60
CA GLY A 151 3.02 15.70 11.13
C GLY A 151 3.70 14.86 10.03
N ILE A 152 2.92 14.21 9.18
CA ILE A 152 3.43 13.39 8.07
C ILE A 152 4.15 14.26 7.02
N ALA A 153 3.61 15.45 6.71
CA ALA A 153 4.23 16.41 5.79
C ALA A 153 5.63 16.82 6.28
N ARG A 154 5.76 17.18 7.56
CA ARG A 154 7.06 17.49 8.18
C ARG A 154 8.05 16.33 8.10
N THR A 155 7.60 15.09 8.34
CA THR A 155 8.47 13.91 8.19
C THR A 155 8.90 13.70 6.74
N CYS A 156 8.05 14.00 5.76
CA CYS A 156 8.40 13.94 4.34
C CYS A 156 9.30 15.10 3.87
N GLY A 157 9.46 16.15 4.68
CA GLY A 157 10.15 17.39 4.30
C GLY A 157 9.27 18.33 3.46
N ILE A 158 7.95 18.22 3.57
CA ILE A 158 7.02 19.10 2.87
C ILE A 158 6.64 20.24 3.81
N GLU A 159 6.90 21.47 3.37
CA GLU A 159 6.55 22.68 4.11
C GLU A 159 5.14 23.14 3.75
N ILE A 160 4.40 23.62 4.75
CA ILE A 160 3.04 24.10 4.58
C ILE A 160 3.07 25.62 4.61
N VAL A 161 2.74 26.23 3.48
CA VAL A 161 2.74 27.68 3.30
C VAL A 161 1.30 28.18 3.06
N ARG A 162 1.07 29.48 3.27
CA ARG A 162 -0.25 30.08 3.03
C ARG A 162 -0.50 30.26 1.53
N GLU A 163 0.52 30.74 0.83
CA GLU A 163 0.50 31.06 -0.59
C GLU A 163 1.77 30.52 -1.25
N ILE A 164 1.67 30.18 -2.54
CA ILE A 164 2.78 29.69 -3.35
C ILE A 164 2.81 30.52 -4.63
N ASP A 165 3.94 31.15 -4.91
CA ASP A 165 4.20 31.74 -6.22
C ASP A 165 4.53 30.61 -7.24
N PRO A 166 3.78 30.48 -8.35
CA PRO A 166 4.01 29.44 -9.35
C PRO A 166 5.37 29.51 -10.05
N GLU A 167 5.96 30.69 -10.22
CA GLU A 167 7.26 30.86 -10.88
C GLU A 167 8.39 30.39 -10.00
N GLU A 168 8.42 30.87 -8.75
CA GLU A 168 9.39 30.42 -7.76
C GLU A 168 9.31 28.91 -7.53
N TYR A 169 8.09 28.37 -7.47
CA TYR A 169 7.91 26.95 -7.23
C TYR A 169 8.43 26.09 -8.38
N ARG A 170 8.25 26.54 -9.63
CA ARG A 170 8.81 25.84 -10.79
C ARG A 170 10.34 25.83 -10.76
N GLN A 171 10.97 26.95 -10.37
CA GLN A 171 12.42 27.01 -10.24
C GLN A 171 12.90 26.07 -9.13
N PHE A 172 12.24 26.10 -7.97
CA PHE A 172 12.53 25.22 -6.84
C PHE A 172 12.46 23.73 -7.24
N LEU A 173 11.44 23.32 -8.01
CA LEU A 173 11.31 21.94 -8.46
C LEU A 173 12.44 21.51 -9.41
N LYS A 174 12.89 22.40 -10.30
CA LYS A 174 14.02 22.14 -11.21
C LYS A 174 15.33 21.96 -10.44
N ASP A 175 15.62 22.87 -9.52
CA ASP A 175 16.82 22.80 -8.68
C ASP A 175 16.83 21.52 -7.85
N ARG A 176 15.65 21.14 -7.34
CA ARG A 176 15.46 19.90 -6.59
C ARG A 176 15.67 18.66 -7.45
N GLU A 177 15.17 18.64 -8.67
CA GLU A 177 15.36 17.52 -9.59
C GLU A 177 16.85 17.28 -9.88
N ALA A 178 17.62 18.35 -10.09
CA ALA A 178 19.07 18.27 -10.26
C ALA A 178 19.78 17.69 -9.01
N GLU A 179 19.37 18.08 -7.80
CA GLU A 179 19.94 17.52 -6.57
C GLU A 179 19.59 16.04 -6.39
N VAL A 180 18.35 15.64 -6.67
CA VAL A 180 17.91 14.25 -6.58
C VAL A 180 18.69 13.37 -7.56
N LEU A 181 18.98 13.87 -8.77
CA LEU A 181 19.77 13.17 -9.76
C LEU A 181 21.21 12.93 -9.28
N ARG A 182 21.89 13.98 -8.83
CA ARG A 182 23.25 13.87 -8.26
C ARG A 182 23.31 12.88 -7.11
N TYR A 183 22.29 12.88 -6.25
CA TYR A 183 22.21 11.93 -5.14
C TYR A 183 22.02 10.48 -5.62
N ARG A 184 21.23 10.25 -6.68
CA ARG A 184 21.07 8.91 -7.27
C ARG A 184 22.38 8.39 -7.86
N GLU A 185 23.13 9.24 -8.57
CA GLU A 185 24.44 8.91 -9.13
C GLU A 185 25.45 8.55 -8.04
N GLN A 186 25.52 9.35 -6.96
CA GLN A 186 26.35 9.04 -5.80
C GLN A 186 26.00 7.68 -5.18
N LEU A 187 24.71 7.35 -5.07
CA LEU A 187 24.28 6.05 -4.58
C LEU A 187 24.64 4.89 -5.53
N GLN A 188 24.65 5.12 -6.85
CA GLN A 188 25.05 4.10 -7.83
C GLN A 188 26.55 3.83 -7.73
N LEU A 189 27.39 4.86 -7.73
CA LEU A 189 28.84 4.74 -7.55
C LEU A 189 29.20 4.07 -6.21
N ALA A 190 28.47 4.42 -5.14
CA ALA A 190 28.64 3.78 -3.83
C ALA A 190 28.23 2.30 -3.82
N LYS A 191 27.27 1.89 -4.66
CA LYS A 191 26.90 0.49 -4.82
C LYS A 191 27.93 -0.27 -5.66
N GLU A 192 28.34 0.32 -6.79
CA GLU A 192 29.33 -0.26 -7.70
C GLU A 192 30.68 -0.49 -7.00
N SER A 193 31.17 0.53 -6.26
CA SER A 193 32.39 0.39 -5.45
C SER A 193 32.28 -0.67 -4.34
N LYS A 194 31.09 -0.91 -3.77
CA LYS A 194 30.88 -2.01 -2.81
C LYS A 194 30.95 -3.38 -3.48
N VAL A 195 30.37 -3.52 -4.67
CA VAL A 195 30.40 -4.77 -5.43
C VAL A 195 31.83 -5.11 -5.87
N LEU A 196 32.60 -4.11 -6.31
CA LEU A 196 34.02 -4.27 -6.66
C LEU A 196 34.92 -4.62 -5.46
N ARG A 197 34.48 -4.33 -4.22
CA ARG A 197 35.20 -4.72 -2.99
C ARG A 197 34.90 -6.14 -2.52
N THR A 198 33.77 -6.71 -2.94
CA THR A 198 33.33 -8.05 -2.53
C THR A 198 33.67 -9.15 -3.52
N ASN A 199 34.09 -8.77 -4.73
CA ASN A 199 34.66 -9.66 -5.75
C ASN A 199 36.18 -9.68 -5.63
#